data_AF-A0AAV4DHI7-F1
#
_entry.id   AF-A0AAV4DHI7-F1
#
_cell.length_a   1.000
_cell.length_b   1.000
_cell.length_c   1.000
_cell.angle_alpha   90.00
_cell.angle_beta   90.00
_cell.angle_gamma   90.00
#
_symmetry.space_group_name_H-M   'P 1'
#
loop_
_entity.id
_entity.type
_entity.pdbx_description
1 polymer ?
#
loop_
_entity_poly.entity_id
_entity_poly.type
_entity_poly.pdbx_seq_one_letter_code
_entity_poly.pdbx_strand_id
1 'polypeptide(L)'
;MLAFNNVFLPFHAINVPFLASGNPWAFLSRTIAWITAFISFERCLCILLPLNVKRIITPRNTLAALLMITLLTFGPFLFAYLRYNFVWIFYPHLNATILDIMPNDNEHIVLMEKIVASICGVVHPIVAFSIVIMCTMFLVVQLRKISSWRKSVISGKSQLEYKSGDNFASAAPPAQIGISQKEERLVKMVVVIATIFIVTYTPTCVMLLCSVVSDEFSMFGVYRKMFIICGFITFLGQSVSASINIVIYYTMASKFRSCLRRLLKVDLHDEEK
;
A
#
# COMPACT_ATOMS: atom_id res chain seq x y z
N MET A 1 18.82 -8.69 -22.03
CA MET A 1 19.96 -7.76 -21.79
C MET A 1 20.83 -7.52 -23.02
N LEU A 2 20.85 -8.40 -24.04
CA LEU A 2 21.65 -8.22 -25.26
C LEU A 2 21.10 -7.18 -26.26
N ALA A 3 19.83 -6.78 -26.17
CA ALA A 3 19.22 -5.87 -27.15
C ALA A 3 19.58 -4.38 -26.98
N PHE A 4 20.15 -3.98 -25.83
CA PHE A 4 20.54 -2.58 -25.57
C PHE A 4 22.01 -2.27 -25.88
N ASN A 5 22.85 -3.27 -26.19
CA ASN A 5 24.27 -3.04 -26.49
C ASN A 5 24.52 -2.32 -27.82
N ASN A 6 23.51 -2.22 -28.70
CA ASN A 6 23.62 -1.56 -30.00
C ASN A 6 23.02 -0.15 -30.03
N VAL A 7 22.48 0.33 -28.91
CA VAL A 7 21.92 1.69 -28.81
C VAL A 7 22.86 2.52 -27.95
N PHE A 8 23.57 3.45 -28.57
CA PHE A 8 24.41 4.40 -27.86
C PHE A 8 23.51 5.36 -27.07
N LEU A 9 23.35 5.11 -25.77
CA LEU A 9 22.61 5.99 -24.86
C LEU A 9 23.56 7.03 -24.27
N PRO A 10 23.15 8.32 -24.18
CA PRO A 10 23.99 9.35 -23.56
C PRO A 10 24.08 9.22 -22.04
N PHE A 11 23.51 8.15 -21.45
CA PHE A 11 23.50 7.87 -20.03
C PHE A 11 23.60 6.36 -19.77
N HIS A 12 24.10 6.00 -18.59
CA HIS A 12 24.19 4.60 -18.17
C HIS A 12 22.78 4.02 -17.93
N ALA A 13 22.40 3.04 -18.74
CA ALA A 13 21.02 2.54 -18.89
C ALA A 13 20.39 1.93 -17.62
N ILE A 14 21.18 1.62 -16.60
CA ILE A 14 20.70 1.02 -15.34
C ILE A 14 20.79 2.00 -14.17
N ASN A 15 21.90 2.72 -14.06
CA ASN A 15 22.22 3.51 -12.88
C ASN A 15 21.44 4.82 -12.86
N VAL A 16 21.39 5.51 -14.00
CA VAL A 16 20.66 6.78 -14.13
C VAL A 16 19.15 6.56 -13.93
N PRO A 17 18.49 5.59 -14.59
CA PRO A 17 17.08 5.32 -14.31
C PRO A 17 16.83 4.88 -12.88
N PHE A 18 17.74 4.13 -12.24
CA PHE A 18 17.55 3.71 -10.85
C PHE A 18 17.45 4.91 -9.90
N LEU A 19 18.36 5.88 -10.01
CA LEU A 19 18.31 7.07 -9.17
C LEU A 19 17.16 8.01 -9.57
N ALA A 20 16.95 8.20 -10.88
CA ALA A 20 15.95 9.13 -11.40
C ALA A 20 14.50 8.64 -11.25
N SER A 21 14.26 7.33 -11.35
CA SER A 21 12.91 6.73 -11.36
C SER A 21 12.69 5.72 -10.23
N GLY A 22 13.69 4.91 -9.89
CA GLY A 22 13.59 3.90 -8.83
C GLY A 22 13.38 4.53 -7.44
N ASN A 23 14.10 5.60 -7.12
CA ASN A 23 13.96 6.27 -5.82
C ASN A 23 12.58 6.97 -5.64
N PRO A 24 12.06 7.76 -6.60
CA PRO A 24 10.68 8.27 -6.54
C PRO A 24 9.62 7.18 -6.49
N TRP A 25 9.77 6.12 -7.30
CA TRP A 25 8.86 4.97 -7.26
C TRP A 25 8.80 4.36 -5.86
N ALA A 26 9.97 4.13 -5.27
CA ALA A 26 10.04 3.51 -3.96
C ALA A 26 9.46 4.43 -2.87
N PHE A 27 9.63 5.75 -2.96
CA PHE A 27 8.92 6.72 -2.11
C PHE A 27 7.40 6.58 -2.21
N LEU A 28 6.84 6.68 -3.41
CA LEU A 28 5.40 6.59 -3.64
C LEU A 28 4.82 5.25 -3.17
N SER A 29 5.56 4.17 -3.42
CA SER A 29 5.23 2.82 -2.96
C SER A 29 5.08 2.75 -1.43
N ARG A 30 6.02 3.34 -0.69
CA ARG A 30 5.99 3.38 0.78
C ARG A 30 4.84 4.24 1.30
N THR A 31 4.58 5.37 0.66
CA THR A 31 3.43 6.23 1.00
C THR A 31 2.12 5.47 0.82
N ILE A 32 1.94 4.75 -0.29
CA ILE A 32 0.75 3.94 -0.56
C ILE A 32 0.59 2.81 0.47
N ALA A 33 1.69 2.15 0.88
CA ALA A 33 1.66 1.12 1.91
C ALA A 33 1.11 1.66 3.24
N TRP A 34 1.62 2.81 3.69
CA TRP A 34 1.16 3.45 4.92
C TRP A 34 -0.28 3.99 4.84
N ILE A 35 -0.68 4.53 3.68
CA ILE A 35 -2.08 4.93 3.45
C ILE A 35 -3.01 3.71 3.54
N THR A 36 -2.61 2.59 2.94
CA THR A 36 -3.39 1.33 2.98
C THR A 36 -3.48 0.78 4.40
N ALA A 37 -2.39 0.83 5.16
CA ALA A 37 -2.37 0.47 6.57
C ALA A 37 -3.31 1.37 7.40
N PHE A 38 -3.26 2.69 7.19
CA PHE A 38 -4.12 3.65 7.86
C PHE A 38 -5.60 3.42 7.55
N ILE A 39 -5.98 3.24 6.28
CA ILE A 39 -7.38 2.98 5.89
C ILE A 39 -7.86 1.64 6.47
N SER A 40 -7.01 0.62 6.49
CA SER A 40 -7.35 -0.68 7.09
C SER A 40 -7.56 -0.56 8.60
N PHE A 41 -6.67 0.15 9.28
CA PHE A 41 -6.76 0.43 10.71
C PHE A 41 -7.99 1.27 11.06
N GLU A 42 -8.30 2.31 10.27
CA GLU A 42 -9.52 3.11 10.37
C GLU A 42 -10.75 2.20 10.39
N ARG A 43 -10.84 1.25 9.45
CA ARG A 43 -11.95 0.29 9.41
C ARG A 43 -11.97 -0.64 10.61
N CYS A 44 -10.82 -1.13 11.07
CA CYS A 44 -10.76 -1.93 12.30
C CYS A 44 -11.31 -1.15 13.50
N LEU A 45 -10.92 0.12 13.64
CA LEU A 45 -11.36 0.99 14.72
C LEU A 45 -12.86 1.28 14.64
N CYS A 46 -13.41 1.49 13.43
CA CYS A 46 -14.85 1.68 13.22
C CYS A 46 -15.69 0.48 13.69
N ILE A 47 -15.14 -0.74 13.58
CA ILE A 47 -15.80 -1.96 14.04
C ILE A 47 -15.65 -2.11 15.56
N LEU A 48 -14.46 -1.84 16.11
CA LEU A 48 -14.17 -2.02 17.53
C LEU A 48 -14.85 -0.96 18.42
N LEU A 49 -14.88 0.30 17.97
CA LEU A 49 -15.29 1.46 18.75
C LEU A 49 -16.28 2.35 17.99
N PRO A 50 -17.51 1.87 17.70
CA PRO A 50 -18.48 2.58 16.87
C PRO A 50 -18.88 3.96 17.42
N LEU A 51 -18.87 4.14 18.75
CA LEU A 51 -19.24 5.40 19.42
C LEU A 51 -18.11 6.43 19.48
N ASN A 52 -16.85 5.98 19.62
CA ASN A 52 -15.70 6.89 19.74
C ASN A 52 -15.08 7.24 18.38
N VAL A 53 -15.30 6.42 17.35
CA VAL A 53 -14.71 6.65 16.03
C VAL A 53 -15.14 7.96 15.40
N LYS A 54 -16.41 8.38 15.57
CA LYS A 54 -16.90 9.65 15.02
C LYS A 54 -16.18 10.87 15.62
N ARG A 55 -15.61 10.72 16.82
CA ARG A 55 -14.81 11.76 17.48
C ARG A 55 -13.34 11.71 17.08
N ILE A 56 -12.80 10.51 16.84
CA ILE A 56 -11.37 10.30 16.53
C ILE A 56 -11.08 10.56 15.04
N ILE A 57 -11.92 10.05 14.14
CA ILE A 57 -11.71 10.05 12.69
C ILE A 57 -12.53 11.19 12.08
N THR A 58 -11.99 12.40 12.17
CA THR A 58 -12.51 13.58 11.50
C THR A 58 -11.75 13.83 10.18
N PRO A 59 -12.32 14.53 9.20
CA PRO A 59 -11.62 14.83 7.95
C PRO A 59 -10.33 15.63 8.18
N ARG A 60 -10.29 16.50 9.20
CA ARG A 60 -9.09 17.24 9.59
C ARG A 60 -7.99 16.32 10.13
N ASN A 61 -8.35 15.39 11.02
CA ASN A 61 -7.39 14.43 11.57
C ASN A 61 -6.89 13.46 10.49
N THR A 62 -7.77 13.06 9.57
CA THR A 62 -7.42 12.22 8.42
C THR A 62 -6.44 12.94 7.51
N LEU A 63 -6.69 14.22 7.18
CA LEU A 63 -5.76 15.02 6.38
C LEU A 63 -4.41 15.18 7.09
N ALA A 64 -4.42 15.49 8.39
CA ALA A 64 -3.19 15.58 9.17
C ALA A 64 -2.41 14.25 9.16
N ALA A 65 -3.08 13.10 9.34
CA ALA A 65 -2.46 11.79 9.26
C ALA A 65 -1.84 11.52 7.87
N LEU A 66 -2.54 11.85 6.78
CA LEU A 66 -2.03 11.69 5.42
C LEU A 66 -0.82 12.58 5.13
N LEU A 67 -0.84 13.84 5.61
CA LEU A 67 0.31 14.74 5.52
C LEU A 67 1.50 14.19 6.32
N MET A 68 1.27 13.71 7.53
CA MET A 68 2.31 13.09 8.36
C MET A 68 2.91 11.84 7.71
N ILE A 69 2.09 10.95 7.14
CA ILE A 69 2.55 9.78 6.39
C ILE A 69 3.43 10.20 5.20
N THR A 70 3.02 11.24 4.47
CA THR A 70 3.76 11.76 3.32
C THR A 70 5.10 12.34 3.76
N LEU A 71 5.13 13.17 4.80
CA LEU A 71 6.36 13.75 5.35
C LEU A 71 7.33 12.68 5.86
N LEU A 72 6.81 11.69 6.60
CA LEU A 72 7.60 10.58 7.14
C LEU A 72 8.25 9.74 6.04
N THR A 73 7.57 9.58 4.90
CA THR A 73 8.09 8.82 3.76
C THR A 73 8.97 9.66 2.82
N PHE A 74 8.83 10.99 2.83
CA PHE A 74 9.58 11.91 1.97
C PHE A 74 11.01 12.20 2.45
N GLY A 75 11.26 12.27 3.76
CA GLY A 75 12.61 12.52 4.29
C GLY A 75 13.70 11.63 3.66
N PRO A 76 13.52 10.30 3.64
CA PRO A 76 14.45 9.36 3.03
C PRO A 76 14.68 9.56 1.53
N PHE A 77 13.65 10.00 0.82
CA PHE A 77 13.73 10.30 -0.61
C PHE A 77 14.75 11.42 -0.87
N LEU A 78 14.73 12.47 -0.05
CA LEU A 78 15.65 13.61 -0.19
C LEU A 78 17.11 13.20 0.07
N PHE A 79 17.36 12.37 1.08
CA PHE A 79 18.73 11.95 1.44
C PHE A 79 19.40 11.10 0.35
N ALA A 80 18.64 10.29 -0.38
CA ALA A 80 19.18 9.53 -1.50
C ALA A 80 19.70 10.42 -2.63
N TYR A 81 19.15 11.63 -2.84
CA TYR A 81 19.69 12.59 -3.81
C TYR A 81 20.93 13.35 -3.32
N LEU A 82 21.14 13.45 -2.01
CA LEU A 82 22.37 14.04 -1.46
C LEU A 82 23.57 13.10 -1.58
N ARG A 83 23.30 11.79 -1.68
CA ARG A 83 24.33 10.74 -1.76
C ARG A 83 24.96 10.60 -3.14
N TYR A 84 24.16 10.71 -4.19
CA TYR A 84 24.55 10.41 -5.56
C TYR A 84 24.41 11.66 -6.43
N ASN A 85 25.50 12.04 -7.09
CA ASN A 85 25.50 13.14 -8.06
C ASN A 85 25.46 12.58 -9.48
N PHE A 86 24.70 13.23 -10.35
CA PHE A 86 24.79 12.97 -11.80
C PHE A 86 26.06 13.63 -12.34
N VAL A 87 26.97 12.81 -12.87
CA VAL A 87 28.27 13.26 -13.37
C VAL A 87 28.53 12.66 -14.74
N TRP A 88 29.15 13.43 -15.63
CA TRP A 88 29.60 12.96 -16.93
C TRP A 88 30.93 12.24 -16.78
N ILE A 89 30.95 10.94 -17.09
CA ILE A 89 32.14 10.08 -16.94
C ILE A 89 32.58 9.61 -18.32
N PHE A 90 33.88 9.75 -18.62
CA PHE A 90 34.47 9.21 -19.84
C PHE A 90 34.79 7.73 -19.65
N TYR A 91 34.22 6.87 -20.52
CA TYR A 91 34.47 5.43 -20.50
C TYR A 91 35.43 5.07 -21.64
N PRO A 92 36.69 4.69 -21.34
CA PRO A 92 37.69 4.39 -22.37
C PRO A 92 37.27 3.28 -23.33
N HIS A 93 36.51 2.29 -22.85
CA HIS A 93 36.05 1.16 -23.64
C HIS A 93 34.89 1.50 -24.61
N LEU A 94 34.19 2.61 -24.38
CA LEU A 94 33.16 3.15 -25.28
C LEU A 94 33.68 4.33 -26.11
N ASN A 95 34.88 4.81 -25.79
CA ASN A 95 35.47 6.06 -26.29
C ASN A 95 34.49 7.24 -26.25
N ALA A 96 33.71 7.33 -25.17
CA ALA A 96 32.67 8.34 -25.05
C ALA A 96 32.39 8.74 -23.60
N THR A 97 31.91 9.97 -23.45
CA THR A 97 31.45 10.53 -22.19
C THR A 97 29.94 10.29 -22.06
N ILE A 98 29.53 9.53 -21.06
CA ILE A 98 28.12 9.26 -20.76
C ILE A 98 27.79 9.70 -19.34
N LEU A 99 26.52 10.05 -19.12
CA LEU A 99 26.03 10.43 -17.80
C LEU A 99 25.91 9.18 -16.91
N ASP A 100 26.56 9.19 -15.76
CA ASP A 100 26.40 8.15 -14.73
C ASP A 100 26.24 8.80 -13.34
N ILE A 101 26.02 7.97 -12.32
CA ILE A 101 25.94 8.39 -10.93
C ILE A 101 27.30 8.18 -10.25
N MET A 102 27.79 9.21 -9.57
CA MET A 102 28.99 9.10 -8.73
C MET A 102 28.60 9.25 -7.26
N PRO A 103 29.00 8.31 -6.39
CA PRO A 103 28.83 8.46 -4.95
C PRO A 103 29.64 9.65 -4.41
N ASN A 104 29.03 10.47 -3.54
CA ASN A 104 29.74 11.42 -2.68
C ASN A 104 30.42 10.69 -1.51
N ASP A 105 31.76 10.76 -1.42
CA ASP A 105 32.55 9.99 -0.45
C ASP A 105 32.63 10.61 0.96
N ASN A 106 31.86 11.67 1.23
CA ASN A 106 31.77 12.23 2.57
C ASN A 106 31.24 11.19 3.58
N GLU A 107 32.08 10.83 4.56
CA GLU A 107 31.81 9.80 5.56
C GLU A 107 30.47 10.03 6.30
N HIS A 108 30.13 11.28 6.62
CA HIS A 108 28.87 11.61 7.27
C HIS A 108 27.66 11.30 6.39
N ILE A 109 27.77 11.53 5.08
CA ILE A 109 26.69 11.25 4.12
C ILE A 109 26.53 9.74 3.94
N VAL A 110 27.64 8.99 3.92
CA VAL A 110 27.61 7.52 3.84
C VAL A 110 26.96 6.90 5.08
N LEU A 111 27.32 7.36 6.28
CA LEU A 111 26.71 6.86 7.52
C LEU A 111 25.21 7.16 7.56
N MET A 112 24.82 8.39 7.20
CA MET A 112 23.41 8.80 7.17
C MET A 112 22.61 8.02 6.13
N GLU A 113 23.17 7.79 4.94
CA GLU A 113 22.54 6.94 3.92
C GLU A 113 22.27 5.55 4.46
N LYS A 114 23.25 4.89 5.09
CA LYS A 114 23.07 3.53 5.62
C LYS A 114 21.95 3.46 6.66
N ILE A 115 21.89 4.43 7.58
CA ILE A 115 20.84 4.50 8.62
C ILE A 115 19.47 4.69 7.97
N VAL A 116 19.34 5.69 7.09
CA VAL A 116 18.09 6.03 6.41
C VAL A 116 17.63 4.89 5.50
N ALA A 117 18.55 4.27 4.75
CA ALA A 117 18.28 3.14 3.88
C ALA A 117 17.83 1.91 4.68
N SER A 118 18.39 1.66 5.87
CA SER A 118 17.94 0.54 6.70
C SER A 118 16.53 0.77 7.26
N ILE A 119 16.30 1.91 7.90
CA ILE A 119 14.99 2.23 8.51
C ILE A 119 13.90 2.30 7.44
N CYS A 120 14.18 2.97 6.33
CA CYS A 120 13.15 3.28 5.33
C CYS A 120 13.10 2.27 4.19
N GLY A 121 14.19 1.56 3.95
CA GLY A 121 14.27 0.46 3.01
C GLY A 121 13.69 -0.84 3.56
N VAL A 122 13.82 -1.13 4.86
CA VAL A 122 13.39 -2.42 5.43
C VAL A 122 12.30 -2.23 6.50
N VAL A 123 12.57 -1.43 7.53
CA VAL A 123 11.67 -1.37 8.71
C VAL A 123 10.30 -0.81 8.33
N HIS A 124 10.25 0.36 7.68
CA HIS A 124 8.99 0.97 7.22
C HIS A 124 8.09 0.03 6.39
N PRO A 125 8.57 -0.57 5.28
CA PRO A 125 7.72 -1.43 4.46
C PRO A 125 7.28 -2.71 5.17
N ILE A 126 8.14 -3.34 5.99
CA ILE A 126 7.78 -4.54 6.74
C ILE A 126 6.73 -4.23 7.82
N VAL A 127 6.88 -3.11 8.53
CA VAL A 127 5.90 -2.68 9.55
C VAL A 127 4.55 -2.37 8.90
N ALA A 128 4.52 -1.56 7.84
CA ALA A 128 3.28 -1.22 7.15
C ALA A 128 2.58 -2.48 6.60
N PHE A 129 3.32 -3.38 5.96
CA PHE A 129 2.80 -4.64 5.44
C PHE A 129 2.21 -5.54 6.54
N SER A 130 2.91 -5.65 7.68
CA SER A 130 2.43 -6.42 8.84
C SER A 130 1.14 -5.84 9.40
N ILE A 131 1.04 -4.51 9.53
CA ILE A 131 -0.20 -3.83 9.98
C ILE A 131 -1.36 -4.14 9.03
N VAL A 132 -1.13 -4.08 7.71
CA VAL A 132 -2.16 -4.38 6.71
C VAL A 132 -2.62 -5.84 6.82
N ILE A 133 -1.72 -6.81 6.97
CA ILE A 133 -2.09 -8.22 7.15
C ILE A 133 -2.96 -8.39 8.40
N MET A 134 -2.50 -7.87 9.54
CA MET A 134 -3.22 -8.01 10.82
C MET A 134 -4.62 -7.38 10.75
N CYS A 135 -4.71 -6.17 10.21
CA CYS A 135 -5.99 -5.49 10.01
C CYS A 135 -6.89 -6.27 9.05
N THR A 136 -6.37 -6.73 7.92
CA THR A 136 -7.14 -7.48 6.92
C THR A 136 -7.70 -8.78 7.50
N MET A 137 -6.88 -9.54 8.23
CA MET A 137 -7.32 -10.76 8.91
C MET A 137 -8.44 -10.48 9.90
N PHE A 138 -8.29 -9.43 10.72
CA PHE A 138 -9.34 -8.98 11.63
C PHE A 138 -10.64 -8.64 10.87
N LEU A 139 -10.56 -7.80 9.83
CA LEU A 139 -11.72 -7.39 9.04
C LEU A 139 -12.42 -8.59 8.38
N VAL A 140 -11.67 -9.55 7.84
CA VAL A 140 -12.24 -10.77 7.23
C VAL A 140 -12.98 -11.62 8.26
N VAL A 141 -12.41 -11.82 9.45
CA VAL A 141 -13.06 -12.57 10.53
C VAL A 141 -14.35 -11.88 10.96
N GLN A 142 -14.34 -10.57 11.13
CA GLN A 142 -15.53 -9.82 11.53
C GLN A 142 -16.60 -9.82 10.44
N LEU A 143 -16.23 -9.66 9.17
CA LEU A 143 -17.15 -9.77 8.04
C LEU A 143 -17.86 -11.13 7.99
N ARG A 144 -17.12 -12.22 8.25
CA ARG A 144 -17.69 -13.58 8.29
C ARG A 144 -18.69 -13.74 9.43
N LYS A 145 -18.36 -13.22 10.62
CA LYS A 145 -19.27 -13.24 11.79
C LYS A 145 -20.56 -12.47 11.51
N ILE A 146 -20.46 -11.26 10.98
CA ILE A 146 -21.62 -10.42 10.62
C ILE A 146 -22.49 -11.10 9.56
N SER A 147 -21.86 -11.69 8.53
CA SER A 147 -22.58 -12.41 7.48
C SER A 147 -23.31 -13.64 8.00
N SER A 148 -22.67 -14.43 8.88
CA SER A 148 -23.29 -15.61 9.49
C SER A 148 -24.45 -15.25 10.40
N TRP A 149 -24.31 -14.21 11.22
CA TRP A 149 -25.38 -13.72 12.09
C TRP A 149 -26.60 -13.24 11.28
N ARG A 150 -26.38 -12.53 10.17
CA ARG A 150 -27.47 -12.12 9.27
C ARG A 150 -28.19 -13.33 8.68
N LYS A 151 -27.44 -14.36 8.26
CA LYS A 151 -28.04 -15.61 7.75
C LYS A 151 -28.86 -16.33 8.82
N SER A 152 -28.44 -16.35 10.08
CA SER A 152 -29.20 -16.99 11.15
C SER A 152 -30.48 -16.24 11.50
N VAL A 153 -30.48 -14.91 11.44
CA VAL A 153 -31.68 -14.07 11.65
C VAL A 153 -32.67 -14.22 10.49
N ILE A 154 -32.20 -14.21 9.24
CA ILE A 154 -33.05 -14.32 8.04
C ILE A 154 -33.60 -15.74 7.87
N SER A 155 -32.84 -16.78 8.25
CA SER A 155 -33.26 -18.18 8.16
C SER A 155 -34.27 -18.59 9.25
N GLY A 156 -34.77 -17.67 10.08
CA GLY A 156 -35.82 -17.95 11.08
C GLY A 156 -35.41 -18.92 12.21
N LYS A 157 -34.15 -19.35 12.29
CA LYS A 157 -33.68 -20.30 13.31
C LYS A 157 -33.60 -19.71 14.73
N SER A 158 -33.90 -18.42 14.90
CA SER A 158 -33.97 -17.76 16.21
C SER A 158 -35.39 -17.41 16.67
N GLN A 159 -36.44 -18.02 16.08
CA GLN A 159 -37.82 -17.81 16.54
C GLN A 159 -38.67 -19.07 16.81
N LEU A 160 -38.10 -20.28 16.81
CA LEU A 160 -38.85 -21.50 17.12
C LEU A 160 -38.11 -22.40 18.11
N GLU A 161 -38.05 -21.96 19.36
CA GLU A 161 -38.33 -22.80 20.55
C GLU A 161 -38.35 -21.90 21.81
N TYR A 162 -39.42 -21.11 21.96
CA TYR A 162 -39.81 -20.59 23.27
C TYR A 162 -40.93 -21.50 23.79
N LYS A 163 -40.54 -22.64 24.37
CA LYS A 163 -41.40 -23.35 25.32
C LYS A 163 -41.43 -22.50 26.59
N SER A 164 -42.64 -22.14 26.99
CA SER A 164 -42.98 -21.43 28.21
C SER A 164 -42.28 -22.01 29.44
N GLY A 165 -41.68 -21.15 30.27
CA GLY A 165 -41.25 -21.50 31.63
C GLY A 165 -39.90 -20.90 32.02
N ASP A 166 -39.97 -19.91 32.90
CA ASP A 166 -38.97 -19.52 33.90
C ASP A 166 -37.76 -18.64 33.50
N ASN A 167 -37.89 -17.37 33.91
CA ASN A 167 -36.88 -16.49 34.51
C ASN A 167 -35.40 -16.82 34.29
N PHE A 168 -34.78 -16.31 33.23
CA PHE A 168 -33.40 -15.82 33.29
C PHE A 168 -33.10 -14.90 32.10
N ALA A 169 -32.47 -13.76 32.41
CA ALA A 169 -31.84 -12.78 31.53
C ALA A 169 -32.03 -12.99 30.02
N SER A 170 -32.87 -12.14 29.42
CA SER A 170 -32.83 -11.84 27.99
C SER A 170 -31.38 -11.75 27.55
N ALA A 171 -30.93 -12.72 26.74
CA ALA A 171 -29.64 -12.67 26.08
C ALA A 171 -29.70 -11.50 25.09
N ALA A 172 -29.48 -10.30 25.61
CA ALA A 172 -29.18 -9.12 24.84
C ALA A 172 -28.03 -9.50 23.89
N PRO A 173 -28.12 -9.17 22.61
CA PRO A 173 -27.05 -9.45 21.67
C PRO A 173 -25.76 -8.82 22.23
N PRO A 174 -24.58 -9.43 22.03
CA PRO A 174 -23.35 -8.70 22.26
C PRO A 174 -23.45 -7.43 21.42
N ALA A 175 -23.40 -6.27 22.08
CA ALA A 175 -23.70 -4.94 21.53
C ALA A 175 -22.79 -4.49 20.35
N GLN A 176 -22.00 -5.40 19.78
CA GLN A 176 -20.94 -5.16 18.80
C GLN A 176 -21.24 -5.70 17.38
N ILE A 177 -22.31 -6.47 17.14
CA ILE A 177 -22.49 -7.21 15.86
C ILE A 177 -23.30 -6.43 14.79
N GLY A 178 -23.97 -5.33 15.16
CA GLY A 178 -24.87 -4.59 14.27
C GLY A 178 -24.19 -3.54 13.39
N ILE A 179 -23.40 -3.94 12.38
CA ILE A 179 -22.89 -3.01 11.36
C ILE A 179 -23.95 -2.78 10.27
N SER A 180 -24.14 -1.52 9.82
CA SER A 180 -25.07 -1.21 8.73
C SER A 180 -24.65 -1.87 7.40
N GLN A 181 -25.59 -2.21 6.51
CA GLN A 181 -25.25 -2.74 5.17
C GLN A 181 -24.32 -1.80 4.38
N LYS A 182 -24.47 -0.48 4.59
CA LYS A 182 -23.61 0.53 3.96
C LYS A 182 -22.17 0.43 4.45
N GLU A 183 -21.99 0.27 5.76
CA GLU A 183 -20.67 0.11 6.40
C GLU A 183 -20.04 -1.24 6.03
N GLU A 184 -20.83 -2.31 5.97
CA GLU A 184 -20.37 -3.62 5.50
C GLU A 184 -19.80 -3.55 4.08
N ARG A 185 -20.46 -2.81 3.17
CA ARG A 185 -19.97 -2.59 1.81
C ARG A 185 -18.63 -1.84 1.80
N LEU A 186 -18.46 -0.83 2.66
CA LEU A 186 -17.20 -0.11 2.80
C LEU A 186 -16.09 -1.00 3.35
N VAL A 187 -16.38 -1.83 4.35
CA VAL A 187 -15.40 -2.79 4.90
C VAL A 187 -15.01 -3.82 3.85
N LYS A 188 -15.97 -4.38 3.09
CA LYS A 188 -15.68 -5.29 1.97
C LYS A 188 -14.77 -4.65 0.92
N MET A 189 -15.03 -3.39 0.56
CA MET A 189 -14.18 -2.65 -0.37
C MET A 189 -12.75 -2.51 0.15
N VAL A 190 -12.57 -2.12 1.41
CA VAL A 190 -11.23 -1.98 2.02
C VAL A 190 -10.51 -3.33 2.09
N VAL A 191 -11.21 -4.41 2.42
CA VAL A 191 -10.64 -5.77 2.39
C VAL A 191 -10.16 -6.13 0.99
N VAL A 192 -10.95 -5.86 -0.07
CA VAL A 192 -10.51 -6.12 -1.46
C VAL A 192 -9.23 -5.34 -1.79
N ILE A 193 -9.20 -4.03 -1.50
CA ILE A 193 -8.02 -3.18 -1.73
C ILE A 193 -6.80 -3.73 -0.96
N ALA A 194 -6.97 -4.06 0.32
CA ALA A 194 -5.91 -4.58 1.17
C ALA A 194 -5.41 -5.96 0.71
N THR A 195 -6.29 -6.86 0.25
CA THR A 195 -5.86 -8.16 -0.29
C THR A 195 -5.03 -8.02 -1.57
N ILE A 196 -5.42 -7.14 -2.48
CA ILE A 196 -4.66 -6.86 -3.71
C ILE A 196 -3.30 -6.23 -3.35
N PHE A 197 -3.29 -5.29 -2.41
CA PHE A 197 -2.07 -4.73 -1.87
C PHE A 197 -1.15 -5.83 -1.29
N ILE A 198 -1.67 -6.75 -0.45
CA ILE A 198 -0.87 -7.83 0.14
C ILE A 198 -0.22 -8.69 -0.96
N VAL A 199 -0.99 -9.16 -1.94
CA VAL A 199 -0.47 -10.01 -3.02
C VAL A 199 0.60 -9.29 -3.84
N THR A 200 0.35 -8.03 -4.20
CA THR A 200 1.25 -7.25 -5.06
C THR A 200 2.48 -6.71 -4.33
N TYR A 201 2.41 -6.51 -3.02
CA TYR A 201 3.51 -5.98 -2.20
C TYR A 201 4.36 -7.09 -1.56
N THR A 202 3.87 -8.33 -1.48
CA THR A 202 4.63 -9.48 -0.95
C THR A 202 5.99 -9.66 -1.63
N PRO A 203 6.13 -9.60 -2.97
CA PRO A 203 7.44 -9.69 -3.63
C PRO A 203 8.42 -8.60 -3.17
N THR A 204 7.90 -7.40 -2.82
CA THR A 204 8.71 -6.31 -2.25
C THR A 204 9.31 -6.73 -0.93
N CYS A 205 8.48 -7.23 -0.01
CA CYS A 205 8.92 -7.64 1.32
C CYS A 205 9.92 -8.80 1.25
N VAL A 206 9.70 -9.78 0.37
CA VAL A 206 10.64 -10.89 0.16
C VAL A 206 11.98 -10.37 -0.36
N MET A 207 11.97 -9.51 -1.38
CA MET A 207 13.19 -8.93 -1.94
C MET A 207 13.99 -8.15 -0.88
N LEU A 208 13.32 -7.35 -0.05
CA LEU A 208 13.95 -6.59 1.02
C LEU A 208 14.53 -7.49 2.12
N LEU A 209 13.83 -8.56 2.50
CA LEU A 209 14.36 -9.54 3.46
C LEU A 209 15.59 -10.26 2.90
N CYS A 210 15.59 -10.62 1.61
CA CYS A 210 16.77 -11.20 0.95
C CYS A 210 17.97 -10.24 0.99
N SER A 211 17.75 -8.94 0.78
CA SER A 211 18.81 -7.93 0.89
C SER A 211 19.35 -7.73 2.31
N VAL A 212 18.57 -8.06 3.34
CA VAL A 212 19.03 -8.03 4.74
C VAL A 212 19.85 -9.27 5.10
N VAL A 213 19.47 -10.43 4.55
CA VAL A 213 20.15 -11.70 4.83
C VAL A 213 21.48 -11.79 4.06
N SER A 214 21.57 -11.16 2.89
CA SER A 214 22.76 -11.18 2.06
C SER A 214 23.02 -9.80 1.45
N ASP A 215 24.12 -9.17 1.88
CA ASP A 215 24.60 -7.90 1.29
C ASP A 215 24.92 -8.05 -0.21
N GLU A 216 25.22 -9.27 -0.65
CA GLU A 216 25.43 -9.62 -2.06
C GLU A 216 24.14 -9.58 -2.89
N PHE A 217 22.96 -9.67 -2.25
CA PHE A 217 21.66 -9.45 -2.87
C PHE A 217 21.31 -7.96 -2.88
N SER A 218 22.10 -7.20 -3.62
CA SER A 218 21.96 -5.75 -3.76
C SER A 218 22.17 -5.32 -5.21
N MET A 219 21.94 -4.02 -5.47
CA MET A 219 22.17 -3.44 -6.81
C MET A 219 23.63 -3.54 -7.26
N PHE A 220 24.57 -3.57 -6.30
CA PHE A 220 26.01 -3.58 -6.55
C PHE A 220 26.67 -4.93 -6.21
N GLY A 221 25.94 -5.87 -5.60
CA GLY A 221 26.45 -7.18 -5.21
C GLY A 221 26.44 -8.23 -6.33
N VAL A 222 26.97 -9.41 -6.03
CA VAL A 222 27.12 -10.51 -7.01
C VAL A 222 25.77 -10.97 -7.58
N TYR A 223 24.68 -10.88 -6.80
CA TYR A 223 23.34 -11.27 -7.24
C TYR A 223 22.55 -10.13 -7.93
N ARG A 224 23.23 -9.07 -8.41
CA ARG A 224 22.62 -7.91 -9.07
C ARG A 224 21.57 -8.26 -10.13
N LYS A 225 21.80 -9.27 -10.97
CA LYS A 225 20.85 -9.66 -12.03
C LYS A 225 19.52 -10.13 -11.45
N MET A 226 19.56 -10.95 -10.40
CA MET A 226 18.35 -11.41 -9.71
C MET A 226 17.65 -10.25 -8.99
N PHE A 227 18.41 -9.39 -8.32
CA PHE A 227 17.88 -8.19 -7.68
C PHE A 227 17.11 -7.30 -8.66
N ILE A 228 17.67 -7.06 -9.86
CA ILE A 228 17.02 -6.27 -10.91
C ILE A 228 15.72 -6.92 -11.37
N ILE A 229 15.71 -8.24 -11.61
CA ILE A 229 14.51 -8.98 -12.04
C ILE A 229 13.41 -8.89 -10.96
N CYS A 230 13.76 -9.13 -9.69
CA CYS A 230 12.83 -8.99 -8.57
C CYS A 230 12.30 -7.54 -8.45
N GLY A 231 13.16 -6.55 -8.70
CA GLY A 231 12.79 -5.15 -8.77
C GLY A 231 11.72 -4.88 -9.83
N PHE A 232 11.88 -5.41 -11.04
CA PHE A 232 10.88 -5.28 -12.11
C PHE A 232 9.55 -5.96 -11.77
N ILE A 233 9.58 -7.18 -11.22
CA ILE A 233 8.37 -7.89 -10.79
C ILE A 233 7.63 -7.05 -9.74
N THR A 234 8.38 -6.52 -8.79
CA THR A 234 7.85 -5.68 -7.71
C THR A 234 7.23 -4.39 -8.26
N PHE A 235 7.92 -3.72 -9.17
CA PHE A 235 7.43 -2.53 -9.86
C PHE A 235 6.09 -2.80 -10.55
N LEU A 236 6.04 -3.84 -11.40
CA LEU A 236 4.83 -4.21 -12.13
C LEU A 236 3.66 -4.55 -11.20
N GLY A 237 3.91 -5.35 -10.16
CA GLY A 237 2.88 -5.70 -9.18
C GLY A 237 2.27 -4.45 -8.53
N GLN A 238 3.12 -3.51 -8.11
CA GLN A 238 2.65 -2.27 -7.50
C GLN A 238 1.95 -1.33 -8.49
N SER A 239 2.40 -1.26 -9.74
CA SER A 239 1.71 -0.51 -10.80
C SER A 239 0.30 -1.05 -11.06
N VAL A 240 0.14 -2.37 -11.05
CA VAL A 240 -1.17 -3.02 -11.17
C VAL A 240 -2.05 -2.65 -9.96
N SER A 241 -1.51 -2.75 -8.75
CA SER A 241 -2.22 -2.38 -7.52
C SER A 241 -2.72 -0.94 -7.53
N ALA A 242 -1.87 0.00 -7.96
CA ALA A 242 -2.23 1.41 -8.08
C ALA A 242 -3.34 1.65 -9.11
N SER A 243 -3.29 0.93 -10.25
CA SER A 243 -4.23 1.10 -11.36
C SER A 243 -5.61 0.51 -11.07
N ILE A 244 -5.69 -0.61 -10.34
CA ILE A 244 -6.97 -1.29 -10.07
C ILE A 244 -7.82 -0.52 -9.05
N ASN A 245 -7.21 0.29 -8.18
CA ASN A 245 -7.93 1.02 -7.13
C ASN A 245 -9.11 1.85 -7.66
N ILE A 246 -8.95 2.56 -8.79
CA ILE A 246 -10.05 3.35 -9.38
C ILE A 246 -11.24 2.47 -9.80
N VAL A 247 -10.96 1.28 -10.34
CA VAL A 247 -11.98 0.30 -10.75
C VAL A 247 -12.72 -0.24 -9.52
N ILE A 248 -11.99 -0.53 -8.44
CA ILE A 248 -12.59 -0.96 -7.17
C ILE A 248 -13.49 0.14 -6.60
N TYR A 249 -13.02 1.38 -6.53
CA TYR A 249 -13.84 2.49 -6.04
C TYR A 249 -15.08 2.71 -6.92
N TYR A 250 -14.95 2.63 -8.24
CA TYR A 250 -16.09 2.77 -9.15
C TYR A 250 -17.15 1.67 -8.97
N THR A 251 -16.72 0.42 -8.82
CA THR A 251 -17.62 -0.74 -8.68
C THR A 251 -18.22 -0.85 -7.27
N MET A 252 -17.43 -0.56 -6.23
CA MET A 252 -17.79 -0.85 -4.84
C MET A 252 -18.21 0.38 -4.03
N ALA A 253 -17.83 1.61 -4.39
CA ALA A 253 -18.24 2.83 -3.68
C ALA A 253 -19.31 3.62 -4.45
N SER A 254 -20.56 3.56 -3.98
CA SER A 254 -21.69 4.26 -4.62
C SER A 254 -21.49 5.77 -4.72
N LYS A 255 -20.97 6.42 -3.67
CA LYS A 255 -20.67 7.86 -3.68
C LYS A 255 -19.60 8.24 -4.71
N PHE A 256 -18.52 7.46 -4.79
CA PHE A 256 -17.45 7.69 -5.75
C PHE A 256 -17.99 7.54 -7.18
N ARG A 257 -18.74 6.47 -7.44
CA ARG A 257 -19.38 6.21 -8.73
C ARG A 257 -20.30 7.36 -9.17
N SER A 258 -21.19 7.82 -8.29
CA SER A 258 -22.09 8.96 -8.58
C SER A 258 -21.33 10.26 -8.81
N CYS A 259 -20.28 10.52 -8.03
CA CYS A 259 -19.44 11.70 -8.22
C CYS A 259 -18.69 11.66 -9.56
N LEU A 260 -18.11 10.51 -9.91
CA LEU A 260 -17.38 10.33 -11.16
C LEU A 260 -18.30 10.47 -12.39
N ARG A 261 -19.51 9.89 -12.35
CA ARG A 261 -20.48 10.05 -13.44
C ARG A 261 -20.95 11.49 -13.62
N ARG A 262 -21.14 12.21 -12.51
CA ARG A 262 -21.45 13.65 -12.56
C ARG A 262 -20.29 14.46 -13.16
N LEU A 263 -19.06 14.16 -12.77
CA LEU A 263 -17.85 14.81 -13.33
C LEU A 263 -17.72 14.55 -14.84
N LEU A 264 -17.99 13.31 -15.26
CA LEU A 264 -17.93 12.89 -16.66
C LEU A 264 -19.20 13.21 -17.47
N LYS A 265 -20.20 13.87 -16.85
CA LYS A 265 -21.49 14.22 -17.48
C LYS A 265 -22.25 13.03 -18.08
N VAL A 266 -22.01 11.81 -17.59
CA VAL A 266 -22.67 10.59 -18.10
C VAL A 266 -24.14 10.50 -17.66
N ASP A 267 -24.50 11.13 -16.53
CA ASP A 267 -25.86 11.11 -15.97
C ASP A 267 -26.79 12.23 -16.54
N LEU A 268 -26.45 12.92 -17.65
CA LEU A 268 -27.28 13.99 -18.24
C LEU A 268 -28.28 13.52 -19.32
N HIS A 269 -28.43 12.22 -19.57
CA HIS A 269 -29.33 11.68 -20.60
C HIS A 269 -30.32 10.61 -20.12
N ASP A 270 -30.25 10.17 -18.87
CA ASP A 270 -31.13 9.12 -18.34
C ASP A 270 -32.30 9.64 -17.48
N GLU A 271 -32.47 10.97 -17.36
CA GLU A 271 -33.60 11.60 -16.62
C GLU A 271 -34.65 12.26 -17.55
N GLU A 272 -34.52 12.13 -18.88
CA GLU A 272 -35.59 12.45 -19.84
C GLU A 272 -36.13 11.16 -20.49
N LYS A 273 -36.88 10.36 -19.73
CA LYS A 273 -37.92 9.45 -20.26
C LYS A 273 -38.85 8.94 -19.18
#